data_AF-A0A1B1S4R0-F1
#
_entry.id   AF-A0A1B1S4R0-F1
#
_cell.length_a   1.000
_cell.length_b   1.000
_cell.length_c   1.000
_cell.angle_alpha   90.00
_cell.angle_beta   90.00
_cell.angle_gamma   90.00
#
_symmetry.space_group_name_H-M   'P 1'
#
loop_
_entity.id
_entity.type
_entity.pdbx_description
1 polymer ?
#
loop_
_entity_poly.entity_id
_entity_poly.type
_entity_poly.pdbx_seq_one_letter_code
_entity_poly.pdbx_strand_id
1 'polypeptide(L)'
;MGFRYRDGKQDELELGYSIVPNYQGYGHATEMAQALVAWGKMQSGINKIIASCDYENYASIRVLDKAGLKRVEKKDSKIYWST
;
A
#
# COMPACT_ATOMS: atom_id res chain seq x y z
N MET A 1 -9.32 -5.62 0.42
CA MET A 1 -8.00 -5.13 0.00
C MET A 1 -7.91 -5.20 -1.50
N GLY A 2 -7.23 -4.26 -2.15
CA GLY A 2 -7.02 -4.26 -3.59
C GLY A 2 -6.36 -2.98 -4.08
N PHE A 3 -6.35 -2.83 -5.40
CA PHE A 3 -5.89 -1.62 -6.08
C PHE A 3 -7.06 -0.80 -6.61
N ARG A 4 -6.83 0.51 -6.73
CA ARG A 4 -7.56 1.39 -7.64
C ARG A 4 -6.55 2.17 -8.46
N TYR A 5 -6.92 2.64 -9.66
CA TYR A 5 -6.10 3.63 -10.34
C TYR A 5 -6.12 4.94 -9.55
N ARG A 6 -5.00 5.66 -9.52
CA ARG A 6 -5.00 7.01 -8.98
C ARG A 6 -5.78 7.93 -9.92
N ASP A 7 -6.57 8.83 -9.36
CA ASP A 7 -7.36 9.78 -10.13
C ASP A 7 -6.51 10.51 -11.17
N GLY A 8 -6.91 10.42 -12.44
CA GLY A 8 -6.21 11.03 -13.57
C GLY A 8 -4.90 10.36 -14.00
N LYS A 9 -4.51 9.22 -13.41
CA LYS A 9 -3.29 8.49 -13.77
C LYS A 9 -3.53 6.99 -13.90
N GLN A 10 -3.54 6.51 -15.14
CA GLN A 10 -3.75 5.09 -15.45
C GLN A 10 -2.49 4.24 -15.31
N ASP A 11 -1.35 4.84 -14.99
CA ASP A 11 -0.07 4.16 -14.78
C ASP A 11 0.32 4.03 -13.30
N GLU A 12 -0.53 4.52 -12.38
CA GLU A 12 -0.33 4.45 -10.94
C GLU A 12 -1.47 3.65 -10.28
N LEU A 13 -1.12 2.59 -9.54
CA LEU A 13 -2.06 1.82 -8.72
C LEU A 13 -1.96 2.25 -7.26
N GLU A 14 -3.08 2.60 -6.64
CA GLU A 14 -3.17 2.87 -5.21
C GLU A 14 -3.62 1.63 -4.43
N LEU A 15 -2.77 1.16 -3.53
CA LEU A 15 -3.02 0.04 -2.64
C LEU A 15 -3.87 0.49 -1.45
N GLY A 16 -5.01 -0.17 -1.24
CA GLY A 16 -5.87 0.02 -0.08
C GLY A 16 -6.27 -1.30 0.58
N TYR A 17 -6.30 -1.32 1.92
CA TYR A 17 -6.68 -2.51 2.67
C TYR A 17 -7.30 -2.22 4.03
N SER A 18 -8.08 -3.19 4.50
CA SER A 18 -8.60 -3.29 5.85
C SER A 18 -8.64 -4.76 6.23
N ILE A 19 -8.43 -5.04 7.51
CA ILE A 19 -8.55 -6.39 8.08
C ILE A 19 -9.58 -6.30 9.20
N VAL A 20 -10.54 -7.23 9.20
CA VAL A 20 -11.53 -7.34 10.27
C VAL A 20 -10.81 -7.49 11.62
N PRO A 21 -11.26 -6.82 12.71
CA PRO A 21 -10.50 -6.72 13.96
C PRO A 21 -9.98 -8.05 14.51
N ASN A 22 -10.80 -9.10 14.47
CA ASN A 22 -10.47 -10.43 14.99
C ASN A 22 -9.32 -11.13 14.24
N TYR A 23 -8.92 -10.64 13.07
CA TYR A 23 -7.85 -11.20 12.24
C TYR A 23 -6.68 -10.22 12.06
N GLN A 24 -6.65 -9.12 12.83
CA GLN A 24 -5.49 -8.23 12.86
C GLN A 24 -4.34 -8.86 13.67
N GLY A 25 -3.11 -8.47 13.37
CA GLY A 25 -1.93 -8.98 14.08
C GLY A 25 -1.39 -10.34 13.60
N TYR A 26 -2.16 -11.09 12.80
CA TYR A 26 -1.76 -12.40 12.26
C TYR A 26 -0.92 -12.35 10.96
N GLY A 27 -0.56 -11.15 10.49
CA GLY A 27 0.29 -10.98 9.31
C GLY A 27 -0.43 -11.00 7.95
N HIS A 28 -1.73 -11.31 7.92
CA HIS A 28 -2.52 -11.36 6.66
C HIS A 28 -2.40 -10.09 5.80
N ALA A 29 -2.42 -8.90 6.40
CA ALA A 29 -2.24 -7.66 5.66
C ALA A 29 -0.87 -7.59 4.96
N THR A 30 0.18 -8.10 5.61
CA THR A 30 1.54 -8.12 5.05
C THR A 30 1.62 -9.07 3.87
N GLU A 31 1.15 -10.31 4.04
CA GLU A 31 1.16 -11.35 3.01
C GLU A 31 0.43 -10.89 1.75
N MET A 32 -0.79 -10.39 1.92
CA MET A 32 -1.60 -9.90 0.81
C MET A 32 -1.00 -8.64 0.17
N ALA A 33 -0.45 -7.69 0.95
CA ALA A 33 0.19 -6.49 0.40
C ALA A 33 1.43 -6.84 -0.42
N GLN A 34 2.27 -7.78 0.04
CA GLN A 34 3.43 -8.28 -0.69
C GLN A 34 3.01 -8.93 -2.02
N ALA A 35 2.01 -9.81 -1.97
CA ALA A 35 1.50 -10.49 -3.17
C ALA A 35 0.94 -9.49 -4.19
N LEU A 36 0.15 -8.52 -3.74
CA LEU A 36 -0.41 -7.48 -4.60
C LEU A 36 0.66 -6.58 -5.20
N VAL A 37 1.65 -6.16 -4.41
CA VAL A 37 2.76 -5.33 -4.92
C VAL A 37 3.57 -6.10 -5.97
N ALA A 38 3.88 -7.37 -5.71
CA ALA A 38 4.56 -8.22 -6.68
C ALA A 38 3.75 -8.36 -7.99
N TRP A 39 2.46 -8.64 -7.89
CA TRP A 39 1.57 -8.74 -9.04
C TRP A 39 1.46 -7.41 -9.80
N GLY A 40 1.30 -6.29 -9.10
CA GLY A 40 1.14 -4.96 -9.70
C GLY A 40 2.37 -4.54 -10.51
N LYS A 41 3.57 -4.87 -10.03
CA LYS A 41 4.84 -4.63 -10.75
C LYS A 41 4.97 -5.45 -12.04
N MET A 42 4.22 -6.54 -12.18
CA MET A 42 4.21 -7.36 -13.40
C MET A 42 3.21 -6.86 -14.44
N GLN A 43 2.33 -5.91 -14.11
CA GLN A 43 1.31 -5.43 -15.03
C GLN A 43 1.90 -4.45 -16.04
N SER A 44 1.67 -4.71 -17.32
CA SER A 44 2.07 -3.81 -18.40
C SER A 44 1.38 -2.44 -18.26
N GLY A 45 2.15 -1.36 -18.38
CA GLY A 45 1.63 0.01 -18.29
C GLY A 45 1.49 0.54 -16.86
N ILE A 46 1.82 -0.25 -15.83
CA ILE A 46 1.88 0.21 -14.45
C ILE A 46 3.32 0.57 -14.11
N ASN A 47 3.56 1.84 -13.78
CA ASN A 47 4.87 2.37 -13.46
C ASN A 47 5.09 2.49 -11.95
N LYS A 48 4.02 2.71 -11.18
CA LYS A 48 4.11 2.91 -9.73
C LYS A 48 2.95 2.27 -8.99
N ILE A 49 3.26 1.78 -7.81
CA ILE A 49 2.26 1.42 -6.81
C ILE A 49 2.42 2.38 -5.65
N ILE A 50 1.35 3.06 -5.28
CA ILE A 50 1.32 4.05 -4.21
C ILE A 50 0.40 3.60 -3.07
N ALA A 51 0.60 4.17 -1.89
CA ALA A 51 -0.31 4.03 -0.76
C ALA A 51 -0.21 5.25 0.15
N SER A 52 -1.19 5.44 1.02
CA SER A 52 -1.09 6.39 2.12
C SER A 52 -1.65 5.80 3.41
N CYS A 53 -1.10 6.23 4.55
CA CYS A 53 -1.63 5.89 5.86
C CYS A 53 -1.36 7.03 6.84
N ASP A 54 -2.14 7.12 7.92
CA ASP A 54 -1.86 8.09 8.99
C ASP A 54 -0.50 7.80 9.65
N TYR A 55 0.23 8.84 10.08
CA TYR A 55 1.55 8.64 10.69
C TYR A 55 1.49 7.89 12.04
N GLU A 56 0.31 7.85 12.67
CA GLU A 56 0.05 7.10 13.91
C GLU A 56 -0.34 5.65 13.64
N ASN A 57 -0.64 5.30 12.39
CA ASN A 57 -1.01 3.94 12.01
C ASN A 57 0.23 3.05 11.85
N TYR A 58 0.89 2.75 12.98
CA TYR A 58 2.10 1.92 13.04
C TYR A 58 1.92 0.53 12.42
N ALA A 59 0.70 -0.02 12.45
CA ALA A 59 0.39 -1.29 11.81
C ALA A 59 0.55 -1.18 10.28
N SER A 60 -0.06 -0.17 9.66
CA SER A 60 0.03 0.05 8.21
C SER A 60 1.43 0.45 7.78
N ILE A 61 2.13 1.27 8.58
CA ILE A 61 3.54 1.62 8.33
C ILE A 61 4.40 0.36 8.20
N ARG A 62 4.24 -0.61 9.10
CA ARG A 62 4.99 -1.88 9.05
C ARG A 62 4.60 -2.74 7.86
N VAL A 63 3.31 -2.79 7.51
CA VAL A 63 2.83 -3.55 6.34
C VAL A 63 3.41 -2.97 5.04
N LEU A 64 3.34 -1.65 4.86
CA LEU A 64 3.82 -0.98 3.63
C LEU A 64 5.34 -1.09 3.48
N ASP A 65 6.09 -0.97 4.58
CA ASP A 65 7.55 -1.17 4.58
C ASP A 65 7.92 -2.61 4.21
N LYS A 66 7.25 -3.61 4.82
CA LYS A 66 7.44 -5.04 4.49
C LYS A 66 6.97 -5.42 3.08
N ALA A 67 6.00 -4.70 2.54
CA ALA A 67 5.55 -4.85 1.15
C ALA A 67 6.53 -4.26 0.14
N GLY A 68 7.61 -3.61 0.60
CA GLY A 68 8.67 -3.08 -0.25
C GLY A 68 8.41 -1.68 -0.78
N LEU A 69 7.41 -0.97 -0.26
CA LEU A 69 7.22 0.45 -0.57
C LEU A 69 8.18 1.31 0.26
N LYS A 70 8.48 2.50 -0.26
CA LYS A 70 9.31 3.53 0.38
C LYS A 70 8.46 4.75 0.72
N ARG A 71 8.76 5.39 1.85
CA ARG A 71 8.15 6.65 2.26
C ARG A 71 8.64 7.76 1.33
N VAL A 72 7.72 8.48 0.70
CA VAL A 72 8.06 9.58 -0.23
C VAL A 72 7.80 10.95 0.36
N GLU A 73 6.73 11.10 1.13
CA GLU A 73 6.30 12.38 1.69
C GLU A 73 5.53 12.17 3.00
N LYS A 74 5.60 13.15 3.90
CA LYS A 74 4.73 13.24 5.08
C LYS A 74 4.04 14.60 5.07
N LYS A 75 2.71 14.61 4.99
CA LYS A 75 1.89 15.83 4.94
C LYS A 75 0.51 15.55 5.52
N ASP A 76 -0.11 16.55 6.16
CA ASP A 76 -1.49 16.49 6.65
C ASP A 76 -1.82 15.22 7.46
N SER A 77 -0.97 14.92 8.43
CA SER A 77 -1.06 13.72 9.28
C SER A 77 -0.92 12.36 8.56
N LYS A 78 -0.58 12.35 7.27
CA LYS A 78 -0.37 11.14 6.47
C LYS A 78 1.08 10.96 6.04
N ILE A 79 1.45 9.72 5.82
CA ILE A 79 2.67 9.29 5.14
C ILE A 79 2.25 8.72 3.79
N TYR A 80 2.86 9.22 2.72
CA TYR A 80 2.71 8.74 1.37
C TYR A 80 3.85 7.78 1.02
N TRP A 81 3.50 6.73 0.27
CA TRP A 81 4.39 5.63 -0.06
C TRP A 81 4.38 5.34 -1.56
N SER A 82 5.50 4.88 -2.11
CA SER A 82 5.65 4.43 -3.50
C SER A 82 6.59 3.25 -3.58
N THR A 83 6.39 2.36 -4.56
CA THR A 83 7.43 1.42 -5.03
C THR A 83 8.59 2.12 -5.71
#